data_AF-A0A7W1BGJ2-F1
#
_entry.id   AF-A0A7W1BGJ2-F1
#
_cell.length_a   1.000
_cell.length_b   1.000
_cell.length_c   1.000
_cell.angle_alpha   90.00
_cell.angle_beta   90.00
_cell.angle_gamma   90.00
#
_symmetry.space_group_name_H-M   'P 1'
#
loop_
_entity.id
_entity.type
_entity.pdbx_description
1 polymer ?
#
loop_
_entity_poly.entity_id
_entity_poly.type
_entity_poly.pdbx_seq_one_letter_code
_entity_poly.pdbx_strand_id
1 'polypeptide(L)'
;MYNIATALRGPLSCLAFAAMAACSGSTDPDGTDFTRPEKFPDGVPLTGQLARGKLTMTSVLSAELDRNIARVPLFRGTANGERVWFVRMDVSDSVLAAQHGLNFAPRLANSQNGCPACVQVVQSTDPIPGRAPVEFVGGVDFSPMRVLTPGPTGFPPLMAQPGSVARAGYSDLIRVGTSTVVWNAPIVASGNGPFDVSQAHTNTLDRVMAIDTVAMTVDLQFVRAFSHGKDIFYFTFGSSAAISATLERGTLVPVLATLAFANDDRNPNGARAGIITIVNGQRGQASPPGQGLMHVILDNPPGNLSVSNDALLRSLSRGGDAHNVLAFFPTLTDPVKRRLYSPMWDLEIAEWSAAVVASGENHAQPDFNTIHQLANRGLLTNPGGAPLSSANFVVNCPVMGFAFDPPADDLAPRPEPRR
;
A
#
# COMPACT_ATOMS: atom_id res chain seq x y z
N MET A 1 -17.20 -2.17 78.27
CA MET A 1 -18.43 -1.39 78.42
C MET A 1 -19.36 -1.76 77.26
N TYR A 2 -20.37 -2.58 77.58
CA TYR A 2 -21.70 -2.76 76.97
C TYR A 2 -21.84 -3.01 75.44
N ASN A 3 -22.58 -4.00 74.91
CA ASN A 3 -23.27 -5.22 75.37
C ASN A 3 -23.60 -6.04 74.08
N ILE A 4 -23.25 -7.34 73.97
CA ILE A 4 -24.09 -8.55 74.17
C ILE A 4 -25.22 -8.81 73.14
N ALA A 5 -25.08 -9.94 72.43
CA ALA A 5 -26.06 -10.91 71.89
C ALA A 5 -27.09 -10.45 70.82
N THR A 6 -27.52 -11.25 69.84
CA THR A 6 -28.14 -12.59 69.98
C THR A 6 -28.35 -13.30 68.62
N ALA A 7 -27.91 -14.56 68.55
CA ALA A 7 -28.51 -15.78 67.98
C ALA A 7 -29.32 -15.84 66.63
N LEU A 8 -28.87 -16.77 65.76
CA LEU A 8 -29.58 -17.93 65.16
C LEU A 8 -30.87 -17.76 64.32
N ARG A 9 -30.80 -18.10 63.02
CA ARG A 9 -31.51 -19.19 62.27
C ARG A 9 -31.56 -18.88 60.76
N GLY A 10 -31.34 -19.90 59.90
CA GLY A 10 -31.27 -19.83 58.42
C GLY A 10 -32.62 -19.61 57.71
N PRO A 11 -32.84 -20.05 56.44
CA PRO A 11 -31.97 -20.74 55.48
C PRO A 11 -31.94 -20.09 54.06
N LEU A 12 -31.13 -20.68 53.17
CA LEU A 12 -31.31 -20.82 51.71
C LEU A 12 -31.78 -19.62 50.84
N SER A 13 -30.95 -19.36 49.82
CA SER A 13 -31.28 -18.80 48.50
C SER A 13 -31.22 -17.28 48.34
N CYS A 14 -30.13 -16.78 47.76
CA CYS A 14 -30.20 -15.64 46.83
C CYS A 14 -29.37 -15.99 45.60
N LEU A 15 -30.07 -16.09 44.47
CA LEU A 15 -29.52 -16.28 43.15
C LEU A 15 -28.44 -15.24 42.87
N ALA A 16 -27.31 -15.72 42.37
CA ALA A 16 -26.36 -14.89 41.65
C ALA A 16 -27.02 -14.42 40.35
N PHE A 17 -27.40 -13.15 40.28
CA PHE A 17 -27.60 -12.49 38.98
C PHE A 17 -26.22 -12.19 38.39
N ALA A 18 -25.70 -13.15 37.63
CA ALA A 18 -24.70 -12.87 36.63
C ALA A 18 -25.39 -12.07 35.52
N ALA A 19 -25.25 -10.74 35.55
CA ALA A 19 -25.51 -9.93 34.38
C ALA A 19 -24.39 -10.19 33.38
N MET A 20 -24.53 -11.26 32.58
CA MET A 20 -23.89 -11.32 31.27
C MET A 20 -24.49 -10.17 30.47
N ALA A 21 -23.76 -9.05 30.41
CA ALA A 21 -23.94 -8.10 29.33
C ALA A 21 -23.52 -8.85 28.06
N ALA A 22 -24.49 -9.40 27.35
CA ALA A 22 -24.29 -9.88 26.00
C ALA A 22 -23.76 -8.69 25.19
N CYS A 23 -22.52 -8.78 24.74
CA CYS A 23 -22.02 -7.95 23.65
C CYS A 23 -22.98 -8.16 22.47
N SER A 24 -23.90 -7.22 22.26
CA SER A 24 -24.76 -7.22 21.09
C SER A 24 -23.87 -7.11 19.86
N GLY A 25 -23.89 -8.15 19.04
CA GLY A 25 -23.03 -8.33 17.88
C GLY A 25 -23.14 -7.22 16.83
N SER A 26 -22.08 -7.11 16.05
CA SER A 26 -21.77 -6.20 14.94
C SER A 26 -22.66 -6.36 13.70
N THR A 27 -23.90 -6.79 13.86
CA THR A 27 -24.83 -7.06 12.75
C THR A 27 -25.50 -5.77 12.25
N ASP A 28 -25.54 -5.54 10.93
CA ASP A 28 -26.46 -4.55 10.32
C ASP A 28 -27.94 -4.96 10.53
N PRO A 29 -28.96 -4.11 10.27
CA PRO A 29 -30.37 -4.52 10.20
C PRO A 29 -30.64 -5.77 9.35
N ASP A 30 -29.77 -6.09 8.39
CA ASP A 30 -29.85 -7.30 7.56
C ASP A 30 -29.12 -8.53 8.16
N GLY A 31 -28.50 -8.40 9.33
CA GLY A 31 -27.86 -9.50 10.07
C GLY A 31 -26.38 -9.75 9.73
N THR A 32 -25.77 -8.99 8.81
CA THR A 32 -24.38 -9.21 8.37
C THR A 32 -23.37 -8.74 9.40
N ASP A 33 -22.52 -9.66 9.86
CA ASP A 33 -21.40 -9.37 10.75
C ASP A 33 -20.15 -8.97 9.97
N PHE A 34 -19.86 -7.67 9.94
CA PHE A 34 -18.72 -7.12 9.19
C PHE A 34 -17.36 -7.30 9.89
N THR A 35 -17.31 -7.73 11.17
CA THR A 35 -16.02 -8.05 11.78
C THR A 35 -15.45 -9.33 11.20
N ARG A 36 -16.29 -10.22 10.65
CA ARG A 36 -15.88 -11.51 10.09
C ARG A 36 -16.31 -11.63 8.62
N PRO A 37 -15.40 -11.33 7.66
CA PRO A 37 -15.72 -11.45 6.24
C PRO A 37 -16.23 -12.87 5.91
N GLU A 38 -17.34 -12.99 5.19
CA GLU A 38 -18.00 -14.27 4.87
C GLU A 38 -17.11 -15.25 4.07
N LYS A 39 -16.11 -14.73 3.35
CA LYS A 39 -15.11 -15.51 2.63
C LYS A 39 -13.80 -14.74 2.55
N PHE A 40 -12.81 -15.18 3.31
CA PHE A 40 -11.45 -14.65 3.19
C PHE A 40 -10.82 -15.11 1.88
N PRO A 41 -10.08 -14.27 1.13
CA PRO A 41 -9.09 -14.79 0.20
C PRO A 41 -8.17 -15.72 0.99
N ASP A 42 -7.98 -16.97 0.55
CA ASP A 42 -7.62 -18.11 1.41
C ASP A 42 -6.28 -17.98 2.17
N GLY A 43 -5.54 -16.86 2.06
CA GLY A 43 -4.24 -16.66 2.68
C GLY A 43 -3.18 -17.65 2.20
N VAL A 44 -3.53 -18.45 1.19
CA VAL A 44 -2.71 -19.54 0.68
C VAL A 44 -1.46 -18.94 0.05
N PRO A 45 -0.27 -19.49 0.36
CA PRO A 45 0.94 -19.19 -0.38
C PRO A 45 0.73 -19.41 -1.87
N LEU A 46 1.01 -18.38 -2.67
CA LEU A 46 0.94 -18.46 -4.11
C LEU A 46 2.30 -18.92 -4.64
N THR A 47 2.29 -19.75 -5.68
CA THR A 47 3.52 -20.36 -6.23
C THR A 47 3.50 -20.34 -7.76
N GLY A 48 4.68 -20.43 -8.36
CA GLY A 48 4.84 -20.44 -9.80
C GLY A 48 4.74 -19.05 -10.44
N GLN A 49 4.34 -19.03 -11.72
CA GLN A 49 4.22 -17.81 -12.49
C GLN A 49 2.77 -17.31 -12.51
N LEU A 50 2.58 -16.02 -12.26
CA LEU A 50 1.28 -15.38 -12.43
C LEU A 50 0.87 -15.42 -13.90
N ALA A 51 -0.32 -15.94 -14.18
CA ALA A 51 -0.83 -16.01 -15.53
C ALA A 51 -1.01 -14.60 -16.14
N ARG A 52 -0.69 -14.45 -17.43
CA ARG A 52 -0.75 -13.15 -18.14
C ARG A 52 -2.11 -12.46 -18.04
N GLY A 53 -3.20 -13.23 -18.08
CA GLY A 53 -4.58 -12.70 -17.95
C GLY A 53 -4.94 -12.18 -16.56
N LYS A 54 -4.04 -12.30 -15.57
CA LYS A 54 -4.20 -11.77 -14.22
C LYS A 54 -3.50 -10.42 -14.01
N LEU A 55 -2.78 -9.93 -15.02
CA LEU A 55 -2.09 -8.65 -14.99
C LEU A 55 -3.02 -7.53 -15.47
N THR A 56 -3.07 -6.42 -14.74
CA THR A 56 -3.67 -5.17 -15.26
C THR A 56 -2.68 -4.44 -16.15
N MET A 57 -1.39 -4.55 -15.82
CA MET A 57 -0.27 -3.98 -16.56
C MET A 57 0.36 -5.06 -17.46
N THR A 58 -0.01 -5.09 -18.73
CA THR A 58 0.49 -6.09 -19.69
C THR A 58 1.97 -5.91 -20.05
N SER A 59 2.58 -4.77 -19.70
CA SER A 59 4.02 -4.51 -19.85
C SER A 59 4.90 -5.33 -18.90
N VAL A 60 4.36 -5.84 -17.79
CA VAL A 60 5.06 -6.79 -16.91
C VAL A 60 5.45 -8.01 -17.75
N LEU A 61 6.72 -8.41 -17.75
CA LEU A 61 7.22 -9.49 -18.60
C LEU A 61 6.99 -10.87 -17.98
N SER A 62 7.19 -10.98 -16.67
CA SER A 62 6.94 -12.18 -15.87
C SER A 62 6.71 -11.80 -14.41
N ALA A 63 6.03 -12.65 -13.65
CA ALA A 63 5.82 -12.45 -12.22
C ALA A 63 5.86 -13.80 -11.49
N GLU A 64 6.94 -14.00 -10.74
CA GLU A 64 7.19 -15.15 -9.87
C GLU A 64 6.50 -14.92 -8.52
N LEU A 65 5.60 -15.83 -8.15
CA LEU A 65 4.82 -15.77 -6.92
C LEU A 65 5.60 -16.33 -5.71
N ASP A 66 6.56 -17.24 -5.93
CA ASP A 66 7.33 -17.87 -4.85
C ASP A 66 8.22 -16.89 -4.08
N ARG A 67 8.61 -15.78 -4.71
CA ARG A 67 9.44 -14.72 -4.12
C ARG A 67 8.82 -13.33 -4.24
N ASN A 68 7.60 -13.25 -4.80
CA ASN A 68 6.94 -12.02 -5.21
C ASN A 68 7.82 -11.11 -6.08
N ILE A 69 8.42 -11.63 -7.14
CA ILE A 69 9.31 -10.86 -8.02
C ILE A 69 8.69 -10.76 -9.41
N ALA A 70 8.53 -9.54 -9.91
CA ALA A 70 8.08 -9.30 -11.27
C ALA A 70 9.15 -8.56 -12.08
N ARG A 71 9.34 -9.04 -13.32
CA ARG A 71 10.24 -8.44 -14.29
C ARG A 71 9.49 -7.41 -15.11
N VAL A 72 10.01 -6.19 -15.18
CA VAL A 72 9.42 -5.10 -15.97
C VAL A 72 10.46 -4.46 -16.89
N PRO A 73 10.03 -3.76 -17.96
CA PRO A 73 10.92 -3.03 -18.83
C PRO A 73 11.66 -1.91 -18.09
N LEU A 74 12.95 -1.78 -18.37
CA LEU A 74 13.83 -0.73 -17.86
C LEU A 74 14.08 0.32 -18.94
N PHE A 75 14.18 1.58 -18.53
CA PHE A 75 14.46 2.70 -19.41
C PHE A 75 15.64 3.51 -18.87
N ARG A 76 16.35 4.16 -19.78
CA ARG A 76 17.56 4.93 -19.47
C ARG A 76 17.26 6.42 -19.45
N GLY A 77 17.76 7.10 -18.43
CA GLY A 77 17.79 8.56 -18.35
C GLY A 77 19.09 9.09 -17.78
N THR A 78 19.10 10.39 -17.52
CA THR A 78 20.15 11.12 -16.83
C THR A 78 19.48 12.09 -15.85
N ALA A 79 20.10 12.31 -14.69
CA ALA A 79 19.69 13.34 -13.73
C ALA A 79 20.96 14.01 -13.19
N ASN A 80 21.08 15.34 -13.33
CA ASN A 80 22.28 16.09 -12.90
C ASN A 80 23.59 15.52 -13.48
N GLY A 81 23.57 15.06 -14.74
CA GLY A 81 24.72 14.44 -15.39
C GLY A 81 25.03 13.00 -14.96
N GLU A 82 24.33 12.46 -13.96
CA GLU A 82 24.43 11.07 -13.51
C GLU A 82 23.47 10.18 -14.31
N ARG A 83 23.92 9.00 -14.73
CA ARG A 83 23.03 8.02 -15.37
C ARG A 83 21.99 7.53 -14.36
N VAL A 84 20.75 7.45 -14.79
CA VAL A 84 19.66 6.87 -13.99
C VAL A 84 18.87 5.86 -14.81
N TRP A 85 18.21 4.95 -14.10
CA TRP A 85 17.36 3.93 -14.68
C TRP A 85 15.98 4.04 -14.08
N PHE A 86 14.95 3.99 -14.93
CA PHE A 86 13.58 4.21 -14.51
C PHE A 86 12.64 3.20 -15.18
N VAL A 87 11.44 3.06 -14.62
CA VAL A 87 10.36 2.20 -15.11
C VAL A 87 9.16 3.05 -15.52
N ARG A 88 8.16 2.45 -16.18
CA ARG A 88 6.89 3.13 -16.50
C ARG A 88 5.75 2.23 -16.04
N MET A 89 4.85 2.77 -15.22
CA MET A 89 3.83 1.95 -14.56
C MET A 89 2.40 2.36 -14.92
N ASP A 90 2.13 3.67 -14.94
CA ASP A 90 0.82 4.23 -15.26
C ASP A 90 0.97 5.50 -16.08
N VAL A 91 -0.09 5.87 -16.78
CA VAL A 91 -0.15 7.11 -17.54
C VAL A 91 -1.56 7.69 -17.53
N SER A 92 -1.65 9.02 -17.56
CA SER A 92 -2.92 9.76 -17.51
C SER A 92 -3.74 9.70 -18.80
N ASP A 93 -3.21 9.09 -19.86
CA ASP A 93 -3.84 8.98 -21.18
C ASP A 93 -4.17 7.52 -21.51
N SER A 94 -5.42 7.25 -21.88
CA SER A 94 -5.90 5.88 -22.09
C SER A 94 -5.31 5.21 -23.34
N VAL A 95 -5.01 6.00 -24.37
CA VAL A 95 -4.46 5.47 -25.63
C VAL A 95 -3.02 5.05 -25.39
N LEU A 96 -2.23 5.90 -24.75
CA LEU A 96 -0.85 5.59 -24.39
C LEU A 96 -0.77 4.44 -23.38
N ALA A 97 -1.69 4.38 -22.41
CA ALA A 97 -1.78 3.25 -21.48
C ALA A 97 -1.94 1.93 -22.23
N ALA A 98 -2.93 1.85 -23.13
CA ALA A 98 -3.19 0.66 -23.93
C ALA A 98 -2.01 0.31 -24.86
N GLN A 99 -1.43 1.31 -25.54
CA GLN A 99 -0.30 1.11 -26.46
C GLN A 99 0.97 0.59 -25.78
N HIS A 100 1.17 0.94 -24.51
CA HIS A 100 2.38 0.59 -23.75
C HIS A 100 2.14 -0.48 -22.68
N GLY A 101 0.92 -1.01 -22.59
CA GLY A 101 0.56 -2.01 -21.60
C GLY A 101 0.65 -1.52 -20.16
N LEU A 102 0.42 -0.23 -19.93
CA LEU A 102 0.42 0.42 -18.61
C LEU A 102 -1.01 0.52 -18.08
N ASN A 103 -1.16 0.77 -16.78
CA ASN A 103 -2.49 1.13 -16.27
C ASN A 103 -2.88 2.54 -16.72
N PHE A 104 -4.15 2.72 -17.04
CA PHE A 104 -4.73 4.04 -17.26
C PHE A 104 -5.11 4.69 -15.93
N ALA A 105 -4.43 5.78 -15.57
CA ALA A 105 -4.63 6.51 -14.32
C ALA A 105 -5.01 7.97 -14.61
N PRO A 106 -6.26 8.26 -14.99
CA PRO A 106 -6.67 9.59 -15.45
C PRO A 106 -6.42 10.69 -14.42
N ARG A 107 -6.49 10.37 -13.13
CA ARG A 107 -6.26 11.34 -12.04
C ARG A 107 -4.84 11.89 -12.02
N LEU A 108 -3.87 11.22 -12.63
CA LEU A 108 -2.51 11.76 -12.76
C LEU A 108 -2.47 13.07 -13.57
N ALA A 109 -3.45 13.32 -14.46
CA ALA A 109 -3.56 14.61 -15.15
C ALA A 109 -3.77 15.78 -14.18
N ASN A 110 -4.30 15.51 -12.99
CA ASN A 110 -4.56 16.52 -11.96
C ASN A 110 -3.37 16.74 -11.02
N SER A 111 -2.27 15.99 -11.15
CA SER A 111 -1.16 16.02 -10.19
C SER A 111 -0.47 17.37 -10.06
N GLN A 112 -0.62 18.26 -11.04
CA GLN A 112 -0.08 19.62 -11.00
C GLN A 112 -1.01 20.64 -10.32
N ASN A 113 -2.28 20.28 -10.07
CA ASN A 113 -3.25 21.19 -9.46
C ASN A 113 -2.80 21.57 -8.05
N GLY A 114 -2.42 22.83 -7.84
CA GLY A 114 -1.87 23.28 -6.55
C GLY A 114 -0.50 22.70 -6.19
N CYS A 115 0.11 21.88 -7.06
CA CYS A 115 1.44 21.31 -6.86
C CYS A 115 2.25 21.17 -8.16
N PRO A 116 2.80 22.27 -8.70
CA PRO A 116 3.65 22.20 -9.89
C PRO A 116 4.89 21.28 -9.71
N ALA A 117 5.43 21.20 -8.49
CA ALA A 117 6.60 20.38 -8.16
C ALA A 117 6.30 18.88 -8.01
N CYS A 118 5.01 18.48 -7.93
CA CYS A 118 4.62 17.08 -7.86
C CYS A 118 4.80 16.35 -9.20
N VAL A 119 4.97 17.09 -10.31
CA VAL A 119 5.29 16.51 -11.62
C VAL A 119 6.53 17.21 -12.14
N GLN A 120 7.64 16.47 -12.25
CA GLN A 120 8.84 17.04 -12.83
C GLN A 120 8.74 17.11 -14.37
N VAL A 121 9.20 18.22 -14.94
CA VAL A 121 9.17 18.44 -16.39
C VAL A 121 10.48 17.96 -16.97
N VAL A 122 10.46 16.81 -17.62
CA VAL A 122 11.66 16.19 -18.19
C VAL A 122 11.87 16.61 -19.63
N GLN A 123 13.12 16.53 -20.10
CA GLN A 123 13.46 16.75 -21.50
C GLN A 123 13.71 15.40 -22.20
N SER A 124 13.18 15.25 -23.41
CA SER A 124 13.50 14.14 -24.29
C SER A 124 13.18 14.54 -25.73
N THR A 125 13.87 13.93 -26.69
CA THR A 125 13.60 14.14 -28.11
C THR A 125 12.37 13.36 -28.60
N ASP A 126 11.85 12.45 -27.79
CA ASP A 126 10.61 11.71 -28.04
C ASP A 126 9.57 12.08 -26.96
N PRO A 127 8.31 12.36 -27.33
CA PRO A 127 7.25 12.67 -26.35
C PRO A 127 6.90 11.49 -25.44
N ILE A 128 7.30 10.27 -25.79
CA ILE A 128 7.10 9.05 -25.02
C ILE A 128 8.39 8.76 -24.25
N PRO A 129 8.38 8.93 -22.90
CA PRO A 129 9.59 8.73 -22.10
C PRO A 129 10.11 7.30 -22.28
N GLY A 130 11.42 7.18 -22.46
CA GLY A 130 12.12 5.90 -22.62
C GLY A 130 12.28 5.41 -24.07
N ARG A 131 11.67 6.05 -25.07
CA ARG A 131 12.01 5.81 -26.49
C ARG A 131 13.31 6.50 -26.91
N ALA A 132 13.57 7.66 -26.31
CA ALA A 132 14.85 8.35 -26.32
C ALA A 132 15.30 8.59 -24.87
N PRO A 133 16.60 8.90 -24.63
CA PRO A 133 17.08 9.28 -23.31
C PRO A 133 16.22 10.41 -22.71
N VAL A 134 15.94 10.29 -21.42
CA VAL A 134 15.19 11.27 -20.64
C VAL A 134 16.15 12.02 -19.73
N GLU A 135 16.15 13.35 -19.77
CA GLU A 135 16.83 14.20 -18.79
C GLU A 135 15.85 14.61 -17.70
N PHE A 136 16.06 14.09 -16.50
CA PHE A 136 15.29 14.40 -15.30
C PHE A 136 15.83 15.67 -14.63
N VAL A 137 14.93 16.42 -13.97
CA VAL A 137 15.30 17.63 -13.23
C VAL A 137 15.96 17.25 -11.90
N GLY A 138 15.37 16.27 -11.20
CA GLY A 138 15.92 15.72 -9.97
C GLY A 138 16.17 14.23 -10.10
N GLY A 139 17.06 13.71 -9.26
CA GLY A 139 17.33 12.27 -9.13
C GLY A 139 16.96 11.75 -7.74
N VAL A 140 17.37 10.51 -7.46
CA VAL A 140 17.21 9.88 -6.15
C VAL A 140 18.59 9.64 -5.53
N ASP A 141 18.69 9.86 -4.22
CA ASP A 141 19.84 9.42 -3.43
C ASP A 141 19.53 8.05 -2.80
N PHE A 142 20.23 7.01 -3.26
CA PHE A 142 20.13 5.62 -2.78
C PHE A 142 21.22 5.27 -1.75
N SER A 143 22.07 6.23 -1.37
CA SER A 143 23.13 5.98 -0.37
C SER A 143 22.63 5.71 1.06
N PRO A 144 21.44 6.16 1.52
CA PRO A 144 20.95 5.83 2.85
C PRO A 144 20.69 4.32 3.02
N MET A 145 21.13 3.76 4.14
CA MET A 145 20.71 2.40 4.51
C MET A 145 19.32 2.45 5.14
N ARG A 146 18.39 1.60 4.67
CA ARG A 146 17.09 1.45 5.30
C ARG A 146 17.24 0.89 6.72
N VAL A 147 16.55 1.48 7.70
CA VAL A 147 16.50 1.00 9.09
C VAL A 147 15.07 0.97 9.59
N LEU A 148 14.62 -0.17 10.09
CA LEU A 148 13.33 -0.34 10.75
C LEU A 148 13.54 -1.06 12.08
N THR A 149 13.34 -0.34 13.18
CA THR A 149 13.45 -0.91 14.53
C THR A 149 12.06 -0.96 15.17
N PRO A 150 11.57 -2.15 15.56
CA PRO A 150 10.26 -2.29 16.20
C PRO A 150 10.10 -1.41 17.44
N GLY A 151 8.89 -0.86 17.61
CA GLY A 151 8.39 -0.28 18.86
C GLY A 151 8.17 -1.34 19.95
N PRO A 152 7.87 -0.95 21.20
CA PRO A 152 7.45 -1.89 22.25
C PRO A 152 6.25 -2.78 21.83
N THR A 153 5.36 -2.21 21.02
CA THR A 153 4.18 -2.87 20.44
C THR A 153 4.31 -3.07 18.92
N GLY A 154 5.52 -2.93 18.36
CA GLY A 154 5.76 -2.91 16.91
C GLY A 154 5.51 -1.54 16.28
N PHE A 155 4.28 -1.01 16.38
CA PHE A 155 3.90 0.30 15.87
C PHE A 155 3.48 1.27 17.00
N PRO A 156 3.92 2.55 16.97
CA PRO A 156 4.90 3.10 16.05
C PRO A 156 6.31 2.49 16.27
N PRO A 157 7.14 2.37 15.22
CA PRO A 157 8.50 1.87 15.34
C PRO A 157 9.37 2.82 16.18
N LEU A 158 10.38 2.29 16.87
CA LEU A 158 11.40 3.10 17.56
C LEU A 158 12.22 3.91 16.56
N MET A 159 12.51 3.33 15.39
CA MET A 159 13.21 4.01 14.30
C MET A 159 12.64 3.59 12.95
N ALA A 160 12.46 4.56 12.06
CA ALA A 160 12.11 4.34 10.68
C ALA A 160 12.94 5.28 9.79
N GLN A 161 13.91 4.72 9.08
CA GLN A 161 14.76 5.42 8.12
C GLN A 161 14.58 4.79 6.72
N PRO A 162 14.17 5.58 5.71
CA PRO A 162 14.10 5.13 4.32
C PRO A 162 15.49 4.80 3.77
N GLY A 163 15.56 3.82 2.86
CA GLY A 163 16.80 3.49 2.12
C GLY A 163 17.07 4.41 0.92
N SER A 164 16.14 5.31 0.59
CA SER A 164 16.38 6.30 -0.45
C SER A 164 15.56 7.56 -0.25
N VAL A 165 16.08 8.67 -0.75
CA VAL A 165 15.49 10.00 -0.58
C VAL A 165 15.54 10.77 -1.90
N ALA A 166 14.44 11.44 -2.24
CA ALA A 166 14.36 12.34 -3.38
C ALA A 166 15.38 13.47 -3.26
N ARG A 167 16.15 13.73 -4.32
CA ARG A 167 16.93 14.97 -4.44
C ARG A 167 16.01 16.12 -4.85
N ALA A 168 16.51 17.35 -4.74
CA ALA A 168 15.77 18.53 -5.16
C ALA A 168 15.26 18.39 -6.60
N GLY A 169 13.99 18.75 -6.83
CA GLY A 169 13.33 18.69 -8.13
C GLY A 169 12.84 17.30 -8.57
N TYR A 170 13.06 16.24 -7.77
CA TYR A 170 12.59 14.90 -8.09
C TYR A 170 11.11 14.70 -7.74
N SER A 171 10.42 13.98 -8.62
CA SER A 171 9.12 13.34 -8.38
C SER A 171 9.05 12.04 -9.19
N ASP A 172 8.34 11.03 -8.72
CA ASP A 172 8.04 9.84 -9.52
C ASP A 172 7.17 10.16 -10.74
N LEU A 173 6.45 11.28 -10.71
CA LEU A 173 5.60 11.73 -11.81
C LEU A 173 6.35 12.66 -12.75
N ILE A 174 6.26 12.38 -14.04
CA ILE A 174 6.92 13.17 -15.08
C ILE A 174 5.95 13.61 -16.17
N ARG A 175 6.30 14.71 -16.84
CA ARG A 175 5.76 15.06 -18.16
C ARG A 175 6.89 15.49 -19.08
N VAL A 176 6.79 15.16 -20.36
CA VAL A 176 7.82 15.50 -21.36
C VAL A 176 7.51 16.86 -21.98
N GLY A 177 8.43 17.82 -21.81
CA GLY A 177 8.31 19.16 -22.41
C GLY A 177 7.01 19.88 -22.05
N THR A 178 6.23 20.27 -23.06
CA THR A 178 4.93 20.97 -22.90
C THR A 178 3.73 20.03 -22.88
N SER A 179 3.93 18.71 -22.95
CA SER A 179 2.84 17.75 -22.86
C SER A 179 2.08 17.88 -21.53
N THR A 180 0.77 17.66 -21.58
CA THR A 180 -0.11 17.54 -20.41
C THR A 180 -0.24 16.09 -19.92
N VAL A 181 0.33 15.12 -20.65
CA VAL A 181 0.32 13.72 -20.25
C VAL A 181 1.30 13.51 -19.10
N VAL A 182 0.77 12.98 -17.99
CA VAL A 182 1.56 12.65 -16.81
C VAL A 182 1.81 11.15 -16.78
N TRP A 183 3.08 10.78 -16.62
CA TRP A 183 3.54 9.40 -16.50
C TRP A 183 3.99 9.14 -15.07
N ASN A 184 3.62 7.98 -14.53
CA ASN A 184 4.26 7.42 -13.35
C ASN A 184 5.54 6.71 -13.80
N ALA A 185 6.69 7.36 -13.62
CA ALA A 185 7.99 6.94 -14.14
C ALA A 185 9.12 7.03 -13.10
N PRO A 186 9.05 6.25 -12.02
CA PRO A 186 9.99 6.33 -10.90
C PRO A 186 11.39 5.86 -11.30
N ILE A 187 12.42 6.53 -10.77
CA ILE A 187 13.82 6.12 -10.87
C ILE A 187 14.07 4.97 -9.89
N VAL A 188 14.66 3.88 -10.35
CA VAL A 188 14.91 2.66 -9.58
C VAL A 188 16.39 2.37 -9.34
N ALA A 189 17.29 3.05 -10.06
CA ALA A 189 18.73 2.93 -9.85
C ALA A 189 19.51 4.11 -10.43
N SER A 190 20.75 4.30 -9.98
CA SER A 190 21.68 5.27 -10.54
C SER A 190 23.05 4.66 -10.88
N GLY A 191 23.81 5.36 -11.73
CA GLY A 191 25.13 4.95 -12.18
C GLY A 191 25.15 3.93 -13.32
N ASN A 192 26.33 3.34 -13.54
CA ASN A 192 26.62 2.42 -14.66
C ASN A 192 26.69 0.95 -14.22
N GLY A 193 26.37 0.67 -12.97
CA GLY A 193 26.63 -0.61 -12.33
C GLY A 193 28.08 -0.75 -11.80
N PRO A 194 28.39 -1.88 -11.11
CA PRO A 194 27.45 -2.93 -10.71
C PRO A 194 26.32 -2.38 -9.82
N PHE A 195 25.11 -2.91 -9.99
CA PHE A 195 23.95 -2.49 -9.21
C PHE A 195 23.91 -3.29 -7.91
N ASP A 196 23.88 -2.58 -6.79
CA ASP A 196 23.85 -3.15 -5.47
C ASP A 196 22.42 -3.59 -5.13
N VAL A 197 22.19 -4.91 -5.18
CA VAL A 197 20.96 -5.58 -4.73
C VAL A 197 21.22 -6.43 -3.47
N SER A 198 22.29 -6.09 -2.74
CA SER A 198 22.54 -6.59 -1.39
C SER A 198 21.65 -5.86 -0.39
N GLN A 199 21.78 -6.18 0.91
CA GLN A 199 21.01 -5.52 1.95
C GLN A 199 21.23 -4.00 2.05
N ALA A 200 22.26 -3.46 1.39
CA ALA A 200 22.61 -2.05 1.43
C ALA A 200 21.98 -1.19 0.35
N HIS A 201 21.63 -1.74 -0.81
CA HIS A 201 20.97 -1.01 -1.90
C HIS A 201 21.61 0.35 -2.27
N THR A 202 22.95 0.45 -2.20
CA THR A 202 23.67 1.74 -2.27
C THR A 202 23.47 2.57 -3.55
N ASN A 203 22.96 1.95 -4.62
CA ASN A 203 22.62 2.62 -5.88
C ASN A 203 21.31 2.10 -6.52
N THR A 204 20.45 1.43 -5.74
CA THR A 204 19.16 0.92 -6.22
C THR A 204 18.04 1.19 -5.22
N LEU A 205 16.80 1.18 -5.68
CA LEU A 205 15.64 1.18 -4.80
C LEU A 205 15.61 -0.15 -4.00
N ASP A 206 15.22 -0.09 -2.72
CA ASP A 206 15.16 -1.25 -1.79
C ASP A 206 14.32 -2.45 -2.28
N ARG A 207 13.50 -2.28 -3.32
CA ARG A 207 12.68 -3.33 -3.95
C ARG A 207 13.30 -3.94 -5.21
N VAL A 208 14.44 -3.45 -5.67
CA VAL A 208 15.13 -3.95 -6.86
C VAL A 208 15.89 -5.24 -6.53
N MET A 209 15.59 -6.30 -7.26
CA MET A 209 16.19 -7.63 -7.06
C MET A 209 17.22 -7.97 -8.12
N ALA A 210 17.13 -7.40 -9.31
CA ALA A 210 18.11 -7.51 -10.38
C ALA A 210 17.91 -6.41 -11.42
N ILE A 211 18.98 -6.01 -12.09
CA ILE A 211 18.94 -5.09 -13.24
C ILE A 211 19.78 -5.70 -14.37
N ASP A 212 19.22 -5.73 -15.57
CA ASP A 212 19.90 -6.09 -16.81
C ASP A 212 19.82 -4.93 -17.80
N THR A 213 20.96 -4.28 -18.06
CA THR A 213 21.08 -3.13 -18.96
C THR A 213 21.33 -3.50 -20.42
N VAL A 214 21.49 -4.80 -20.71
CA VAL A 214 21.56 -5.34 -22.07
C VAL A 214 20.16 -5.75 -22.52
N ALA A 215 19.44 -6.52 -21.68
CA ALA A 215 18.05 -6.89 -21.93
C ALA A 215 17.07 -5.74 -21.66
N MET A 216 17.52 -4.67 -20.99
CA MET A 216 16.71 -3.53 -20.56
C MET A 216 15.52 -3.96 -19.69
N THR A 217 15.82 -4.70 -18.62
CA THR A 217 14.82 -5.19 -17.66
C THR A 217 15.26 -4.98 -16.22
N VAL A 218 14.30 -4.85 -15.32
CA VAL A 218 14.51 -4.84 -13.87
C VAL A 218 13.54 -5.80 -13.20
N ASP A 219 14.04 -6.54 -12.20
CA ASP A 219 13.25 -7.39 -11.33
C ASP A 219 12.88 -6.61 -10.07
N LEU A 220 11.60 -6.47 -9.79
CA LEU A 220 11.04 -5.72 -8.67
C LEU A 220 10.25 -6.64 -7.76
N GLN A 221 10.46 -6.52 -6.45
CA GLN A 221 9.64 -7.20 -5.46
C GLN A 221 8.29 -6.47 -5.30
N PHE A 222 7.19 -7.18 -5.58
CA PHE A 222 5.82 -6.67 -5.46
C PHE A 222 5.17 -7.09 -4.14
N VAL A 223 4.14 -6.34 -3.74
CA VAL A 223 3.40 -6.48 -2.48
C VAL A 223 2.08 -7.17 -2.73
N ARG A 224 1.67 -8.07 -1.82
CA ARG A 224 0.31 -8.60 -1.76
C ARG A 224 -0.59 -7.69 -0.93
N ALA A 225 -1.78 -7.41 -1.44
CA ALA A 225 -2.73 -6.49 -0.85
C ALA A 225 -4.18 -6.89 -1.18
N PHE A 226 -5.14 -6.07 -0.75
CA PHE A 226 -6.56 -6.28 -1.04
C PHE A 226 -7.18 -5.13 -1.81
N SER A 227 -8.22 -5.45 -2.57
CA SER A 227 -9.16 -4.47 -3.10
C SER A 227 -10.49 -5.14 -3.38
N HIS A 228 -11.60 -4.53 -2.95
CA HIS A 228 -12.95 -5.05 -3.17
C HIS A 228 -13.10 -6.53 -2.76
N GLY A 229 -12.46 -6.91 -1.65
CA GLY A 229 -12.45 -8.27 -1.13
C GLY A 229 -11.61 -9.29 -1.89
N LYS A 230 -10.79 -8.85 -2.86
CA LYS A 230 -9.94 -9.72 -3.68
C LYS A 230 -8.46 -9.53 -3.35
N ASP A 231 -7.69 -10.61 -3.49
CA ASP A 231 -6.22 -10.60 -3.45
C ASP A 231 -5.66 -9.89 -4.70
N ILE A 232 -4.89 -8.83 -4.47
CA ILE A 232 -4.24 -8.05 -5.52
C ILE A 232 -2.74 -7.91 -5.29
N PHE A 233 -2.04 -7.48 -6.33
CA PHE A 233 -0.61 -7.17 -6.28
C PHE A 233 -0.33 -5.76 -6.75
N TYR A 234 0.61 -5.08 -6.09
CA TYR A 234 1.11 -3.77 -6.52
C TYR A 234 2.63 -3.67 -6.34
N PHE A 235 3.25 -2.72 -7.02
CA PHE A 235 4.63 -2.29 -6.72
C PHE A 235 4.64 -1.10 -5.77
N THR A 236 5.74 -0.82 -5.08
CA THR A 236 5.90 0.44 -4.34
C THR A 236 7.13 1.20 -4.83
N PHE A 237 7.01 2.52 -4.99
CA PHE A 237 8.10 3.42 -5.38
C PHE A 237 8.30 4.53 -4.35
N GLY A 238 7.77 5.73 -4.55
CA GLY A 238 7.89 6.84 -3.62
C GLY A 238 6.82 6.87 -2.52
N SER A 239 7.15 7.48 -1.39
CA SER A 239 6.18 7.87 -0.35
C SER A 239 6.51 9.24 0.22
N SER A 240 5.48 10.03 0.56
CA SER A 240 5.67 11.38 1.10
C SER A 240 6.11 11.42 2.56
N ALA A 241 6.00 10.32 3.29
CA ALA A 241 6.32 10.24 4.71
C ALA A 241 7.40 9.21 5.00
N ALA A 242 8.39 9.58 5.82
CA ALA A 242 9.55 8.74 6.10
C ALA A 242 9.18 7.36 6.69
N ILE A 243 8.21 7.31 7.60
CA ILE A 243 7.73 6.05 8.18
C ILE A 243 7.11 5.13 7.12
N SER A 244 6.30 5.70 6.23
CA SER A 244 5.66 4.95 5.14
C SER A 244 6.72 4.50 4.11
N ALA A 245 7.62 5.39 3.67
CA ALA A 245 8.74 5.04 2.79
C ALA A 245 9.59 3.90 3.38
N THR A 246 9.82 3.90 4.69
CA THR A 246 10.57 2.81 5.36
C THR A 246 9.81 1.48 5.34
N LEU A 247 8.53 1.49 5.72
CA LEU A 247 7.71 0.27 5.80
C LEU A 247 7.51 -0.35 4.41
N GLU A 248 7.23 0.52 3.44
CA GLU A 248 6.98 0.15 2.06
C GLU A 248 8.26 -0.09 1.25
N ARG A 249 9.47 0.14 1.79
CA ARG A 249 10.76 0.01 1.06
C ARG A 249 10.79 0.92 -0.18
N GLY A 250 10.29 2.13 0.00
CA GLY A 250 10.17 3.16 -1.03
C GLY A 250 11.15 4.32 -0.84
N THR A 251 11.21 5.19 -1.86
CA THR A 251 11.94 6.46 -1.79
C THR A 251 11.12 7.49 -1.02
N LEU A 252 11.75 8.23 -0.11
CA LEU A 252 11.11 9.39 0.51
C LEU A 252 11.00 10.54 -0.49
N VAL A 253 9.78 10.88 -0.90
CA VAL A 253 9.46 11.95 -1.86
C VAL A 253 8.46 12.93 -1.21
N PRO A 254 8.93 13.84 -0.33
CA PRO A 254 8.02 14.65 0.51
C PRO A 254 7.02 15.51 -0.28
N VAL A 255 7.39 15.95 -1.48
CA VAL A 255 6.52 16.79 -2.32
C VAL A 255 5.19 16.11 -2.66
N LEU A 256 5.14 14.77 -2.70
CA LEU A 256 3.89 14.04 -2.99
C LEU A 256 2.78 14.33 -1.97
N ALA A 257 3.10 14.74 -0.73
CA ALA A 257 2.11 15.16 0.27
C ALA A 257 1.33 16.42 -0.12
N THR A 258 1.73 17.11 -1.19
CA THR A 258 1.05 18.31 -1.71
C THR A 258 0.18 18.02 -2.93
N LEU A 259 0.12 16.77 -3.41
CA LEU A 259 -0.80 16.36 -4.47
C LEU A 259 -2.23 16.74 -4.12
N ALA A 260 -2.98 17.21 -5.11
CA ALA A 260 -4.29 17.82 -4.89
C ALA A 260 -5.30 16.87 -4.22
N PHE A 261 -6.10 17.44 -3.30
CA PHE A 261 -7.31 16.87 -2.70
C PHE A 261 -7.09 15.58 -1.87
N ALA A 262 -6.38 15.72 -0.75
CA ALA A 262 -6.41 14.73 0.33
C ALA A 262 -7.84 14.60 0.90
N ASN A 263 -8.22 13.43 1.42
CA ASN A 263 -9.53 13.17 2.06
C ASN A 263 -10.78 13.28 1.15
N ASP A 264 -10.64 13.41 -0.17
CA ASP A 264 -11.77 13.46 -1.10
C ASP A 264 -11.44 12.71 -2.38
N ASP A 265 -11.47 11.39 -2.26
CA ASP A 265 -11.28 10.44 -3.35
C ASP A 265 -12.40 10.53 -4.42
N ARG A 266 -13.51 11.25 -4.19
CA ARG A 266 -14.55 11.56 -5.20
C ARG A 266 -14.25 12.84 -5.98
N ASN A 267 -13.30 13.66 -5.52
CA ASN A 267 -13.03 14.92 -6.18
C ASN A 267 -12.57 14.68 -7.62
N PRO A 268 -13.29 15.18 -8.65
CA PRO A 268 -12.89 14.99 -10.04
C PRO A 268 -11.56 15.69 -10.36
N ASN A 269 -11.15 16.67 -9.54
CA ASN A 269 -9.88 17.38 -9.66
C ASN A 269 -8.77 16.78 -8.77
N GLY A 270 -9.05 15.70 -8.03
CA GLY A 270 -8.09 15.03 -7.18
C GLY A 270 -7.09 14.19 -7.97
N ALA A 271 -5.86 14.12 -7.46
CA ALA A 271 -4.79 13.30 -8.02
C ALA A 271 -4.59 11.98 -7.27
N ARG A 272 -5.18 11.85 -6.08
CA ARG A 272 -4.97 10.71 -5.16
C ARG A 272 -6.16 9.76 -5.14
N ALA A 273 -5.94 8.50 -4.79
CA ALA A 273 -6.99 7.51 -4.51
C ALA A 273 -6.85 6.98 -3.08
N GLY A 274 -7.93 6.54 -2.42
CA GLY A 274 -7.86 6.08 -1.03
C GLY A 274 -7.18 4.72 -0.87
N ILE A 275 -6.33 4.58 0.16
CA ILE A 275 -5.78 3.29 0.61
C ILE A 275 -5.85 3.23 2.14
N ILE A 276 -6.20 2.06 2.69
CA ILE A 276 -6.18 1.85 4.13
C ILE A 276 -5.05 0.89 4.50
N THR A 277 -4.27 1.25 5.52
CA THR A 277 -3.48 0.28 6.29
C THR A 277 -4.10 0.11 7.67
N ILE A 278 -4.15 -1.13 8.15
CA ILE A 278 -4.54 -1.40 9.54
C ILE A 278 -3.28 -1.45 10.41
N VAL A 279 -3.32 -0.96 11.64
CA VAL A 279 -2.19 -0.97 12.57
C VAL A 279 -2.08 -2.34 13.27
N ASN A 280 -3.17 -2.78 13.88
CA ASN A 280 -3.23 -3.84 14.88
C ASN A 280 -4.21 -4.98 14.49
N GLY A 281 -4.23 -5.33 13.19
CA GLY A 281 -4.94 -6.53 12.73
C GLY A 281 -4.34 -7.81 13.33
N GLN A 282 -5.08 -8.91 13.24
CA GLN A 282 -4.54 -10.23 13.60
C GLN A 282 -3.25 -10.53 12.83
N ARG A 283 -2.34 -11.25 13.48
CA ARG A 283 -0.93 -11.36 13.09
C ARG A 283 -0.45 -12.81 13.09
N GLY A 284 0.56 -13.08 12.27
CA GLY A 284 1.25 -14.36 12.21
C GLY A 284 0.50 -15.48 11.45
N GLN A 285 1.18 -16.61 11.31
CA GLN A 285 0.75 -17.76 10.50
C GLN A 285 -0.51 -18.47 11.05
N ALA A 286 -0.86 -18.25 12.31
CA ALA A 286 -2.06 -18.82 12.95
C ALA A 286 -3.34 -18.01 12.65
N SER A 287 -3.22 -16.84 12.03
CA SER A 287 -4.34 -15.99 11.63
C SER A 287 -4.19 -15.54 10.18
N PRO A 288 -4.18 -16.47 9.20
CA PRO A 288 -4.02 -16.11 7.80
C PRO A 288 -5.31 -15.47 7.26
N PRO A 289 -5.19 -14.37 6.50
CA PRO A 289 -3.98 -13.58 6.31
C PRO A 289 -3.73 -12.68 7.53
N GLY A 290 -2.48 -12.66 8.01
CA GLY A 290 -2.07 -11.63 8.96
C GLY A 290 -2.19 -10.26 8.29
N GLN A 291 -2.58 -9.22 9.02
CA GLN A 291 -2.76 -7.88 8.44
C GLN A 291 -2.22 -6.79 9.35
N GLY A 292 -1.62 -5.80 8.70
CA GLY A 292 -1.33 -4.51 9.31
C GLY A 292 0.13 -4.26 9.68
N LEU A 293 0.37 -3.06 10.21
CA LEU A 293 1.72 -2.56 10.47
C LEU A 293 2.45 -3.36 11.54
N MET A 294 1.75 -3.77 12.61
CA MET A 294 2.32 -4.64 13.63
C MET A 294 2.71 -6.01 13.07
N HIS A 295 1.93 -6.55 12.12
CA HIS A 295 2.28 -7.80 11.44
C HIS A 295 3.59 -7.65 10.65
N VAL A 296 3.71 -6.59 9.83
CA VAL A 296 4.93 -6.33 9.05
C VAL A 296 6.17 -6.17 9.92
N ILE A 297 6.04 -5.42 11.03
CA ILE A 297 7.18 -5.05 11.88
C ILE A 297 7.63 -6.21 12.78
N LEU A 298 6.71 -7.01 13.30
CA LEU A 298 7.00 -8.00 14.34
C LEU A 298 7.13 -9.44 13.82
N ASP A 299 6.50 -9.79 12.69
CA ASP A 299 6.49 -11.19 12.21
C ASP A 299 7.48 -11.47 11.09
N ASN A 300 7.96 -10.44 10.39
CA ASN A 300 8.96 -10.65 9.35
C ASN A 300 10.35 -10.90 9.96
N PRO A 301 11.16 -11.77 9.34
CA PRO A 301 12.57 -11.92 9.69
C PRO A 301 13.32 -10.59 9.60
N PRO A 302 14.36 -10.38 10.45
CA PRO A 302 15.13 -9.15 10.45
C PRO A 302 15.94 -8.98 9.15
N GLY A 303 16.43 -7.75 8.96
CA GLY A 303 17.28 -7.37 7.83
C GLY A 303 16.52 -6.70 6.70
N ASN A 304 17.28 -6.23 5.71
CA ASN A 304 16.73 -5.60 4.51
C ASN A 304 16.45 -6.63 3.42
N LEU A 305 15.63 -6.21 2.45
CA LEU A 305 15.39 -7.01 1.26
C LEU A 305 16.71 -7.18 0.51
N SER A 306 16.94 -8.35 -0.06
CA SER A 306 18.15 -8.69 -0.83
C SER A 306 17.95 -10.06 -1.43
N VAL A 307 18.63 -10.34 -2.56
CA VAL A 307 18.69 -11.69 -3.13
C VAL A 307 19.27 -12.73 -2.17
N SER A 308 20.02 -12.31 -1.15
CA SER A 308 20.60 -13.18 -0.11
C SER A 308 19.73 -13.35 1.13
N ASN A 309 18.62 -12.61 1.27
CA ASN A 309 17.71 -12.70 2.42
C ASN A 309 16.48 -13.57 2.11
N ASP A 310 16.72 -14.85 1.88
CA ASP A 310 15.66 -15.82 1.54
C ASP A 310 14.60 -15.98 2.63
N ALA A 311 14.95 -15.72 3.89
CA ALA A 311 13.99 -15.76 4.98
C ALA A 311 12.94 -14.65 4.81
N LEU A 312 13.38 -13.41 4.58
CA LEU A 312 12.47 -12.28 4.36
C LEU A 312 11.67 -12.44 3.07
N LEU A 313 12.30 -12.83 1.95
CA LEU A 313 11.59 -13.06 0.69
C LEU A 313 10.49 -14.13 0.81
N ARG A 314 10.76 -15.22 1.55
CA ARG A 314 9.75 -16.25 1.83
C ARG A 314 8.66 -15.77 2.78
N SER A 315 8.98 -14.89 3.72
CA SER A 315 7.99 -14.29 4.63
C SER A 315 7.00 -13.43 3.84
N LEU A 316 7.49 -12.56 2.97
CA LEU A 316 6.66 -11.65 2.16
C LEU A 316 5.78 -12.41 1.15
N SER A 317 6.33 -13.40 0.43
CA SER A 317 5.54 -14.27 -0.47
C SER A 317 4.47 -15.10 0.24
N ARG A 318 4.59 -15.26 1.56
CA ARG A 318 3.63 -15.99 2.42
C ARG A 318 2.80 -15.06 3.29
N GLY A 319 2.49 -13.88 2.75
CA GLY A 319 1.56 -12.94 3.38
C GLY A 319 2.16 -12.07 4.47
N GLY A 320 3.50 -11.93 4.52
CA GLY A 320 4.18 -11.03 5.46
C GLY A 320 4.04 -9.53 5.16
N ASP A 321 3.24 -9.17 4.17
CA ASP A 321 2.92 -7.79 3.81
C ASP A 321 1.84 -7.19 4.73
N ALA A 322 1.68 -5.87 4.71
CA ALA A 322 0.64 -5.20 5.51
C ALA A 322 -0.79 -5.56 5.07
N HIS A 323 -0.93 -6.10 3.86
CA HIS A 323 -2.19 -6.28 3.16
C HIS A 323 -3.06 -5.02 3.18
N ASN A 324 -2.49 -3.93 2.68
CA ASN A 324 -3.19 -2.66 2.51
C ASN A 324 -4.42 -2.84 1.61
N VAL A 325 -5.41 -1.96 1.76
CA VAL A 325 -6.73 -2.10 1.11
C VAL A 325 -7.00 -0.91 0.21
N LEU A 326 -7.04 -1.14 -1.10
CA LEU A 326 -7.21 -0.11 -2.13
C LEU A 326 -8.68 0.19 -2.40
N ALA A 327 -9.05 1.48 -2.45
CA ALA A 327 -10.41 1.94 -2.74
C ALA A 327 -10.85 1.77 -4.19
N PHE A 328 -9.92 1.80 -5.14
CA PHE A 328 -10.24 1.72 -6.58
C PHE A 328 -9.29 0.77 -7.29
N PHE A 329 -9.75 0.19 -8.39
CA PHE A 329 -8.95 -0.76 -9.14
C PHE A 329 -9.16 -0.62 -10.66
N PRO A 330 -8.14 -0.88 -11.51
CA PRO A 330 -8.27 -0.72 -12.96
C PRO A 330 -9.32 -1.60 -13.65
N THR A 331 -9.78 -2.68 -13.01
CA THR A 331 -10.74 -3.64 -13.59
C THR A 331 -12.19 -3.43 -13.17
N LEU A 332 -12.49 -2.37 -12.40
CA LEU A 332 -13.87 -2.11 -11.98
C LEU A 332 -14.82 -1.94 -13.17
N THR A 333 -15.98 -2.60 -13.09
CA THR A 333 -17.00 -2.60 -14.15
C THR A 333 -17.60 -1.21 -14.34
N ASP A 334 -17.86 -0.52 -13.23
CA ASP A 334 -18.35 0.86 -13.23
C ASP A 334 -17.28 1.81 -13.83
N PRO A 335 -17.54 2.43 -14.99
CA PRO A 335 -16.57 3.31 -15.65
C PRO A 335 -16.30 4.60 -14.87
N VAL A 336 -17.22 5.06 -14.02
CA VAL A 336 -17.01 6.24 -13.18
C VAL A 336 -16.04 5.89 -12.06
N LYS A 337 -16.28 4.79 -11.34
CA LYS A 337 -15.37 4.33 -10.26
C LYS A 337 -14.00 3.94 -10.78
N ARG A 338 -13.93 3.25 -11.92
CA ARG A 338 -12.66 2.89 -12.56
C ARG A 338 -11.82 4.12 -12.90
N ARG A 339 -12.45 5.24 -13.29
CA ARG A 339 -11.76 6.52 -13.54
C ARG A 339 -11.27 7.21 -12.27
N LEU A 340 -11.62 6.72 -11.07
CA LEU A 340 -11.07 7.21 -9.81
C LEU A 340 -9.72 6.56 -9.44
N TYR A 341 -9.26 5.57 -10.22
CA TYR A 341 -7.94 4.96 -10.03
C TYR A 341 -6.81 5.99 -10.20
N SER A 342 -5.88 5.94 -9.24
CA SER A 342 -4.58 6.61 -9.26
C SER A 342 -3.56 5.73 -8.56
N PRO A 343 -2.31 5.63 -9.05
CA PRO A 343 -1.24 4.98 -8.29
C PRO A 343 -0.77 5.83 -7.10
N MET A 344 -1.21 7.09 -6.99
CA MET A 344 -0.91 7.96 -5.85
C MET A 344 -1.95 7.73 -4.75
N TRP A 345 -1.62 6.92 -3.76
CA TRP A 345 -2.58 6.52 -2.74
C TRP A 345 -2.51 7.42 -1.50
N ASP A 346 -3.64 8.00 -1.11
CA ASP A 346 -3.83 8.76 0.12
C ASP A 346 -4.09 7.78 1.28
N LEU A 347 -3.11 7.65 2.17
CA LEU A 347 -3.12 6.64 3.23
C LEU A 347 -4.00 7.06 4.39
N GLU A 348 -4.98 6.22 4.68
CA GLU A 348 -5.73 6.19 5.93
C GLU A 348 -5.14 5.12 6.84
N ILE A 349 -4.86 5.47 8.10
CA ILE A 349 -4.27 4.56 9.06
C ILE A 349 -5.38 4.16 10.02
N ALA A 350 -5.85 2.93 9.94
CA ALA A 350 -6.92 2.41 10.77
C ALA A 350 -6.37 1.60 11.95
N GLU A 351 -6.96 1.74 13.12
CA GLU A 351 -6.64 1.01 14.34
C GLU A 351 -7.92 0.42 14.92
N TRP A 352 -7.94 -0.90 15.13
CA TRP A 352 -9.02 -1.58 15.82
C TRP A 352 -9.10 -1.11 17.26
N SER A 353 -10.31 -0.88 17.74
CA SER A 353 -10.54 -0.51 19.14
C SER A 353 -10.00 -1.59 20.10
N ALA A 354 -9.58 -1.17 21.29
CA ALA A 354 -9.08 -2.08 22.32
C ALA A 354 -10.10 -3.18 22.68
N ALA A 355 -11.41 -2.88 22.62
CA ALA A 355 -12.46 -3.86 22.89
C ALA A 355 -12.49 -4.98 21.84
N VAL A 356 -12.37 -4.63 20.55
CA VAL A 356 -12.34 -5.61 19.44
C VAL A 356 -11.07 -6.45 19.48
N VAL A 357 -9.93 -5.85 19.82
CA VAL A 357 -8.67 -6.59 20.00
C VAL A 357 -8.78 -7.56 21.20
N ALA A 358 -9.35 -7.10 22.32
CA ALA A 358 -9.50 -7.93 23.52
C ALA A 358 -10.44 -9.13 23.31
N SER A 359 -11.45 -8.99 22.44
CA SER A 359 -12.34 -10.10 22.07
C SER A 359 -11.78 -11.00 20.96
N GLY A 360 -10.64 -10.65 20.36
CA GLY A 360 -10.04 -11.41 19.26
C GLY A 360 -10.80 -11.29 17.93
N GLU A 361 -11.58 -10.21 17.75
CA GLU A 361 -12.42 -9.97 16.56
C GLU A 361 -11.76 -8.99 15.58
N ASN A 362 -10.50 -8.62 15.80
CA ASN A 362 -9.68 -7.75 14.95
C ASN A 362 -9.20 -8.47 13.68
N HIS A 363 -10.10 -9.22 13.04
CA HIS A 363 -9.84 -9.97 11.83
C HIS A 363 -9.38 -9.05 10.69
N ALA A 364 -8.65 -9.63 9.75
CA ALA A 364 -8.24 -8.88 8.58
C ALA A 364 -9.47 -8.41 7.78
N GLN A 365 -9.35 -7.29 7.10
CA GLN A 365 -10.41 -6.65 6.33
C GLN A 365 -9.92 -6.43 4.89
N PRO A 366 -10.57 -7.01 3.87
CA PRO A 366 -10.11 -6.93 2.49
C PRO A 366 -10.86 -5.88 1.63
N ASP A 367 -11.77 -5.11 2.22
CA ASP A 367 -12.64 -4.18 1.50
C ASP A 367 -12.65 -2.78 2.14
N PHE A 368 -12.42 -1.77 1.29
CA PHE A 368 -12.25 -0.38 1.70
C PHE A 368 -13.54 0.20 2.30
N ASN A 369 -14.69 -0.06 1.66
CA ASN A 369 -15.99 0.45 2.11
C ASN A 369 -16.41 -0.20 3.43
N THR A 370 -16.18 -1.51 3.57
CA THR A 370 -16.43 -2.28 4.79
C THR A 370 -15.66 -1.68 5.97
N ILE A 371 -14.38 -1.34 5.79
CA ILE A 371 -13.58 -0.70 6.84
C ILE A 371 -14.19 0.63 7.27
N HIS A 372 -14.63 1.48 6.33
CA HIS A 372 -15.30 2.72 6.70
C HIS A 372 -16.64 2.51 7.41
N GLN A 373 -17.40 1.46 7.07
CA GLN A 373 -18.63 1.10 7.80
C GLN A 373 -18.31 0.69 9.24
N LEU A 374 -17.28 -0.13 9.44
CA LEU A 374 -16.76 -0.48 10.77
C LEU A 374 -16.29 0.76 11.54
N ALA A 375 -15.65 1.72 10.86
CA ALA A 375 -15.22 2.99 11.47
C ALA A 375 -16.40 3.90 11.84
N ASN A 376 -17.48 3.90 11.05
CA ASN A 376 -18.73 4.61 11.39
C ASN A 376 -19.43 4.02 12.61
N ARG A 377 -19.20 2.74 12.91
CA ARG A 377 -19.65 2.05 14.12
C ARG A 377 -18.69 2.20 15.31
N GLY A 378 -17.58 2.93 15.14
CA GLY A 378 -16.58 3.14 16.19
C GLY A 378 -15.69 1.93 16.48
N LEU A 379 -15.70 0.91 15.61
CA LEU A 379 -14.87 -0.29 15.78
C LEU A 379 -13.43 -0.08 15.28
N LEU A 380 -13.27 0.80 14.29
CA LEU A 380 -12.01 1.26 13.73
C LEU A 380 -11.92 2.79 13.85
N THR A 381 -10.74 3.30 14.17
CA THR A 381 -10.44 4.74 14.25
C THR A 381 -9.08 5.03 13.64
N ASN A 382 -8.72 6.29 13.47
CA ASN A 382 -7.30 6.64 13.39
C ASN A 382 -6.60 6.27 14.71
N PRO A 383 -5.26 6.09 14.71
CA PRO A 383 -4.49 5.92 15.94
C PRO A 383 -4.81 7.02 16.94
N GLY A 384 -5.09 6.63 18.19
CA GLY A 384 -5.48 7.57 19.25
C GLY A 384 -6.97 7.94 19.26
N GLY A 385 -7.82 7.27 18.46
CA GLY A 385 -9.28 7.29 18.61
C GLY A 385 -10.03 8.36 17.79
N ALA A 386 -9.34 9.17 17.00
CA ALA A 386 -10.00 10.12 16.11
C ALA A 386 -10.77 9.38 14.99
N PRO A 387 -11.82 9.97 14.40
CA PRO A 387 -12.48 9.37 13.23
C PRO A 387 -11.49 9.00 12.13
N LEU A 388 -11.68 7.84 11.52
CA LEU A 388 -10.85 7.38 10.40
C LEU A 388 -10.86 8.43 9.28
N SER A 389 -9.66 8.85 8.88
CA SER A 389 -9.42 9.82 7.82
C SER A 389 -7.97 9.72 7.32
N SER A 390 -7.66 10.44 6.24
CA SER A 390 -6.30 10.48 5.69
C SER A 390 -5.28 10.99 6.70
N ALA A 391 -4.14 10.30 6.75
CA ALA A 391 -2.93 10.75 7.41
C ALA A 391 -2.13 11.76 6.56
N ASN A 392 -2.64 12.12 5.36
CA ASN A 392 -1.96 12.94 4.36
C ASN A 392 -0.60 12.36 3.91
N PHE A 393 -0.45 11.05 4.03
CA PHE A 393 0.70 10.33 3.45
C PHE A 393 0.30 9.84 2.07
N VAL A 394 1.13 10.13 1.08
CA VAL A 394 0.92 9.63 -0.28
C VAL A 394 1.94 8.55 -0.57
N VAL A 395 1.48 7.40 -1.06
CA VAL A 395 2.34 6.30 -1.48
C VAL A 395 2.09 5.99 -2.96
N ASN A 396 3.15 5.95 -3.75
CA ASN A 396 3.10 5.54 -5.15
C ASN A 396 3.10 4.01 -5.24
N CYS A 397 1.91 3.41 -5.36
CA CYS A 397 1.74 1.96 -5.44
C CYS A 397 0.95 1.50 -6.67
N PRO A 398 1.56 1.46 -7.87
CA PRO A 398 0.83 1.08 -9.07
C PRO A 398 0.44 -0.39 -9.05
N VAL A 399 -0.81 -0.65 -9.44
CA VAL A 399 -1.37 -2.01 -9.46
C VAL A 399 -0.67 -2.85 -10.53
N MET A 400 -0.29 -4.07 -10.17
CA MET A 400 0.30 -5.05 -11.09
C MET A 400 -0.77 -6.00 -11.64
N GLY A 401 -1.66 -6.49 -10.78
CA GLY A 401 -2.58 -7.57 -11.11
C GLY A 401 -3.36 -8.10 -9.90
N PHE A 402 -3.95 -9.28 -10.06
CA PHE A 402 -4.77 -9.96 -9.04
C PHE A 402 -4.46 -11.45 -8.98
N ALA A 403 -4.70 -12.10 -7.83
CA ALA A 403 -4.33 -13.51 -7.66
C ALA A 403 -5.31 -14.46 -8.37
N PHE A 404 -6.61 -14.31 -8.10
CA PHE A 404 -7.65 -15.23 -8.54
C PHE A 404 -8.70 -14.51 -9.39
N ASP A 405 -9.63 -13.80 -8.77
CA ASP A 405 -10.66 -13.03 -9.47
C ASP A 405 -10.30 -11.54 -9.50
N PRO A 406 -10.61 -10.81 -10.59
CA PRO A 406 -10.42 -9.38 -10.61
C PRO A 406 -11.37 -8.68 -9.62
N PRO A 407 -10.92 -7.61 -8.96
CA PRO A 407 -11.83 -6.61 -8.39
C PRO A 407 -12.74 -6.05 -9.49
N ALA A 408 -14.04 -6.32 -9.40
CA ALA A 408 -15.01 -5.91 -10.41
C ALA A 408 -16.03 -4.90 -9.86
N ASP A 409 -16.51 -5.13 -8.64
CA ASP A 409 -17.59 -4.39 -8.01
C ASP A 409 -17.36 -4.26 -6.50
N ASP A 410 -17.94 -3.23 -5.88
CA ASP A 410 -17.87 -3.01 -4.43
C ASP A 410 -18.56 -4.17 -3.69
N LEU A 411 -17.93 -4.68 -2.63
CA LEU A 411 -18.58 -5.67 -1.75
C LEU A 411 -19.61 -5.03 -0.82
N ALA A 412 -19.33 -3.82 -0.38
CA ALA A 412 -20.19 -3.08 0.53
C ALA A 412 -20.55 -1.72 -0.10
N PRO A 413 -21.78 -1.23 0.12
CA PRO A 413 -22.15 0.09 -0.34
C PRO A 413 -21.22 1.12 0.29
N ARG A 414 -20.81 2.08 -0.52
CA ARG A 414 -19.92 3.12 -0.07
C ARG A 414 -20.61 3.94 1.04
N PRO A 415 -19.98 4.14 2.20
CA PRO A 415 -20.62 4.86 3.30
C PRO A 415 -20.99 6.29 2.89
N GLU A 416 -22.15 6.74 3.36
CA GLU A 416 -22.61 8.11 3.20
C GLU A 416 -21.67 9.07 3.96
N PRO A 417 -21.39 10.28 3.44
CA PRO A 417 -20.65 11.30 4.17
C PRO A 417 -21.35 11.57 5.51
N ARG A 418 -20.59 11.60 6.61
CA ARG A 418 -21.12 12.06 7.90
C ARG A 418 -21.60 13.51 7.72
N ARG A 419 -22.88 13.77 8.00
CA ARG A 419 -23.46 15.12 8.01
C ARG A 419 -22.96 15.94 9.18
#